data_AF-A0A0G0PY01-F1
#
_entry.id   AF-A0A0G0PY01-F1
#
_cell.length_a   1.000
_cell.length_b   1.000
_cell.length_c   1.000
_cell.angle_alpha   90.00
_cell.angle_beta   90.00
_cell.angle_gamma   90.00
#
_symmetry.space_group_name_H-M   'P 1'
#
loop_
_entity.id
_entity.type
_entity.pdbx_description
1 polymer ?
#
loop_
_entity_poly.entity_id
_entity_poly.type
_entity_poly.pdbx_seq_one_letter_code
_entity_poly.pdbx_strand_id
1 'polypeptide(L)' 'MDELASEIYELVKTKMEEQGAFDRDSYDQIVEETIDYFREKGKLTDDDNDEFIRDELDEMFETAVDELADRK' A
#
# COMPACT_ATOMS: atom_id res chain seq x y z
N MET A 1 -2.26 12.13 -6.05
CA MET A 1 -1.23 11.21 -5.57
C MET A 1 0.13 11.81 -5.75
N ASP A 2 0.88 11.82 -4.67
CA ASP A 2 2.33 11.97 -4.69
C ASP A 2 2.96 10.78 -5.46
N GLU A 3 4.09 11.00 -6.12
CA GLU A 3 4.80 9.96 -6.88
C GLU A 3 5.22 8.80 -5.97
N LEU A 4 5.54 9.12 -4.71
CA LEU A 4 5.88 8.14 -3.68
C LEU A 4 4.66 7.31 -3.24
N ALA A 5 3.51 7.94 -3.04
CA ALA A 5 2.27 7.25 -2.67
C ALA A 5 1.83 6.25 -3.76
N SER A 6 1.96 6.64 -5.03
CA SER A 6 1.73 5.72 -6.15
C SER A 6 2.73 4.55 -6.18
N GLU A 7 4.02 4.80 -5.90
CA GLU A 7 5.04 3.74 -5.81
C GLU A 7 4.73 2.74 -4.68
N ILE A 8 4.28 3.24 -3.53
CA ILE A 8 3.87 2.41 -2.38
C ILE A 8 2.63 1.58 -2.75
N TYR A 9 1.61 2.22 -3.33
CA TYR A 9 0.37 1.54 -3.71
C TYR A 9 0.58 0.40 -4.72
N GLU A 10 1.45 0.58 -5.71
CA GLU A 10 1.78 -0.48 -6.68
C GLU A 10 2.48 -1.68 -6.02
N LEU A 11 3.35 -1.42 -5.03
CA LEU A 11 4.01 -2.50 -4.28
C LEU A 11 3.01 -3.23 -3.36
N VAL A 12 2.09 -2.50 -2.73
CA VAL A 12 0.99 -3.08 -1.94
C VAL A 12 0.15 -4.03 -2.79
N LYS A 13 -0.31 -3.59 -3.98
CA LYS A 13 -1.08 -4.46 -4.89
C LYS A 13 -0.31 -5.70 -5.33
N THR A 14 0.98 -5.55 -5.62
CA THR A 14 1.85 -6.68 -5.98
C THR A 14 1.90 -7.71 -4.85
N LYS A 15 2.11 -7.25 -3.61
CA LYS A 15 2.12 -8.12 -2.42
C LYS A 15 0.77 -8.77 -2.16
N MET A 16 -0.34 -8.04 -2.34
CA MET A 16 -1.70 -8.60 -2.21
C MET A 16 -1.93 -9.75 -3.19
N GLU A 17 -1.54 -9.57 -4.45
CA GLU A 17 -1.67 -10.60 -5.49
C GLU A 17 -0.81 -11.83 -5.17
N GLU A 18 0.45 -11.63 -4.78
CA GLU A 18 1.40 -12.71 -4.46
C GLU A 18 0.96 -13.51 -3.22
N GLN A 19 0.40 -12.85 -2.21
CA GLN A 19 0.04 -13.46 -0.93
C GLN A 19 -1.43 -13.91 -0.87
N GLY A 20 -2.25 -13.51 -1.85
CA GLY A 20 -3.70 -13.75 -1.84
C GLY A 20 -4.42 -13.01 -0.71
N ALA A 21 -3.86 -11.90 -0.27
CA ALA A 21 -4.34 -11.08 0.83
C ALA A 21 -5.37 -10.07 0.31
N PHE A 22 -6.65 -10.44 0.36
CA PHE A 22 -7.78 -9.62 -0.12
C PHE A 22 -8.72 -9.17 1.00
N ASP A 23 -8.43 -9.53 2.25
CA ASP A 23 -9.12 -9.04 3.44
C ASP A 23 -8.43 -7.79 4.01
N ARG A 24 -9.20 -7.02 4.78
CA ARG A 24 -8.73 -5.73 5.33
C ARG A 24 -7.54 -5.90 6.28
N ASP A 25 -7.57 -6.89 7.16
CA ASP A 25 -6.48 -7.11 8.12
C ASP A 25 -5.15 -7.40 7.40
N SER A 26 -5.19 -8.26 6.38
CA SER A 26 -3.99 -8.58 5.59
C SER A 26 -3.54 -7.40 4.72
N TYR A 27 -4.47 -6.59 4.21
CA TYR A 27 -4.15 -5.35 3.50
C TYR A 27 -3.40 -4.36 4.38
N ASP A 28 -3.94 -4.07 5.57
CA ASP A 28 -3.35 -3.12 6.52
C ASP A 28 -1.93 -3.56 6.90
N GLN A 29 -1.71 -4.87 7.09
CA GLN A 29 -0.39 -5.42 7.37
C GLN A 29 0.59 -5.23 6.20
N ILE A 30 0.13 -5.42 4.96
CA ILE A 30 0.94 -5.20 3.76
C ILE A 30 1.29 -3.72 3.61
N VAL A 31 0.35 -2.82 3.89
CA VAL A 31 0.58 -1.37 3.85
C VAL A 31 1.66 -0.98 4.86
N GLU A 32 1.55 -1.43 6.11
CA GLU A 32 2.56 -1.18 7.15
C GLU A 32 3.94 -1.71 6.75
N GLU A 33 4.03 -2.96 6.29
CA GLU A 33 5.29 -3.55 5.84
C GLU A 33 5.91 -2.76 4.68
N THR A 34 5.06 -2.26 3.78
CA THR A 34 5.51 -1.49 2.61
C THR A 34 6.02 -0.12 3.01
N ILE A 35 5.32 0.60 3.88
CA ILE A 35 5.77 1.89 4.41
C ILE A 35 7.12 1.74 5.12
N ASP A 36 7.26 0.73 5.97
CA ASP A 36 8.51 0.44 6.68
C ASP A 36 9.64 0.11 5.72
N TYR A 37 9.39 -0.67 4.65
CA TYR A 37 10.38 -0.93 3.61
C TYR A 37 10.87 0.36 2.94
N PHE A 38 9.99 1.29 2.61
CA PHE A 38 10.37 2.57 2.00
C PHE A 38 11.14 3.48 2.97
N ARG A 39 10.80 3.47 4.27
CA ARG A 39 11.56 4.15 5.32
C ARG A 39 12.97 3.57 5.45
N GLU A 40 13.12 2.24 5.49
CA GLU A 40 14.42 1.59 5.54
C GLU A 40 15.31 1.91 4.33
N LYS A 41 14.70 2.18 3.16
CA LYS A 41 15.39 2.65 1.95
C LYS A 41 15.72 4.14 1.96
N GLY A 42 15.26 4.90 2.96
CA GLY A 42 15.40 6.34 3.04
C GLY A 42 14.58 7.09 2.00
N LYS A 43 13.54 6.45 1.44
CA LYS A 43 12.58 7.06 0.51
C LYS A 43 11.41 7.73 1.24
N LEU A 44 11.11 7.25 2.45
CA LEU A 44 10.23 7.89 3.43
C LEU A 44 11.08 8.37 4.60
N THR A 45 10.81 9.56 5.08
CA THR A 45 11.42 10.18 6.26
C THR A 45 10.35 10.41 7.32
N ASP A 46 10.75 10.57 8.59
CA ASP A 46 9.80 10.86 9.68
C ASP A 46 9.04 12.19 9.52
N ASP A 47 9.46 13.06 8.58
CA ASP A 47 8.76 14.30 8.19
C ASP A 47 7.74 14.09 7.05
N ASP A 48 7.81 12.97 6.34
CA ASP A 48 6.80 12.62 5.35
C ASP A 48 5.52 12.23 6.10
N ASN A 49 4.35 12.71 5.63
CA ASN A 49 3.07 12.45 6.32
C ASN A 49 2.67 10.97 6.15
N ASP A 50 3.28 10.08 6.92
CA ASP A 50 2.97 8.66 6.95
C ASP A 50 1.51 8.40 7.28
N GLU A 51 0.93 9.24 8.15
CA GLU A 51 -0.50 9.21 8.48
C GLU A 51 -1.36 9.54 7.24
N PHE A 52 -0.98 10.55 6.46
CA PHE A 52 -1.68 10.89 5.22
C PHE A 52 -1.54 9.79 4.16
N ILE A 53 -0.34 9.22 3.99
CA ILE A 53 -0.10 8.14 3.03
C ILE A 53 -0.91 6.90 3.42
N ARG A 54 -0.93 6.56 4.71
CA ARG A 54 -1.71 5.44 5.23
C ARG A 54 -3.20 5.66 5.02
N ASP A 55 -3.72 6.83 5.38
CA ASP A 55 -5.14 7.15 5.18
C ASP A 55 -5.53 7.07 3.69
N GLU A 56 -4.69 7.60 2.79
CA GLU A 56 -4.93 7.54 1.35
C GLU A 56 -4.92 6.08 0.85
N LEU A 57 -3.98 5.24 1.31
CA LEU A 57 -3.93 3.81 0.97
C LEU A 57 -5.14 3.05 1.52
N ASP A 58 -5.52 3.31 2.77
CA ASP A 58 -6.66 2.67 3.43
C ASP A 58 -8.00 2.94 2.71
N GLU A 59 -8.15 4.13 2.12
CA GLU A 59 -9.29 4.49 1.26
C GLU A 59 -9.26 3.74 -0.08
N MET A 60 -8.09 3.35 -0.56
CA MET A 60 -7.92 2.61 -1.81
C MET A 60 -8.13 1.11 -1.69
N PHE A 61 -8.30 0.56 -0.50
CA PHE A 61 -8.47 -0.89 -0.30
C PHE A 61 -9.51 -1.51 -1.25
N GLU A 62 -10.72 -0.92 -1.32
CA GLU A 62 -11.80 -1.44 -2.18
C GLU A 62 -11.39 -1.38 -3.66
N THR A 63 -10.71 -0.31 -4.06
CA THR A 63 -10.19 -0.15 -5.43
C THR A 63 -9.13 -1.20 -5.75
N ALA A 64 -8.21 -1.47 -4.82
CA ALA A 64 -7.16 -2.47 -5.00
C ALA A 64 -7.75 -3.88 -5.17
N VAL A 65 -8.75 -4.23 -4.36
CA VAL A 65 -9.45 -5.52 -4.47
C VAL A 65 -10.18 -5.65 -5.80
N ASP A 66 -10.91 -4.61 -6.22
CA ASP A 66 -11.63 -4.59 -7.51
C ASP A 66 -10.67 -4.69 -8.70
N GLU A 67 -9.59 -3.90 -8.72
CA GLU A 67 -8.57 -3.94 -9.77
C GLU A 67 -7.90 -5.32 -9.91
N LEU A 68 -7.65 -6.00 -8.78
CA LEU A 68 -7.07 -7.34 -8.77
C LEU A 68 -8.08 -8.42 -9.15
N ALA A 69 -9.37 -8.22 -8.85
CA ALA A 69 -10.44 -9.11 -9.26
C ALA A 69 -10.67 -9.03 -10.78
N ASP A 70 -10.68 -7.84 -11.36
CA ASP A 70 -10.87 -7.60 -12.80
C ASP A 70 -9.68 -8.06 -13.66
N ARG A 71 -8.49 -8.24 -13.06
CA ARG A 71 -7.30 -8.77 -13.75
C ARG A 71 -7.31 -10.29 -13.96
N LYS A 72 -8.22 -11.04 -13.33
CA LYS A 72 -8.33 -12.51 -13.45
C LYS A 72 -9.33 -12.96 -14.50
#